data_AF-A0ABD5SVQ0-F1
#
_entry.id   AF-A0ABD5SVQ0-F1
#
_cell.length_a   1.000
_cell.length_b   1.000
_cell.length_c   1.000
_cell.angle_alpha   90.00
_cell.angle_beta   90.00
_cell.angle_gamma   90.00
#
_symmetry.space_group_name_H-M   'P 1'
#
loop_
_entity.id
_entity.type
_entity.pdbx_description
1 polymer ?
#
loop_
_entity_poly.entity_id
_entity_poly.type
_entity_poly.pdbx_seq_one_letter_code
_entity_poly.pdbx_strand_id
1 'polypeptide(L)'
;MADEPDDADRPDESVTDEAAFELERTYDRADLAAVFREFATAFESGRAVRLDGDERSVDIAVPQRVVAEFETEREPDAEPPVAELELEIEWDDPDGSSLRVTDRDAR
;
A
#
# COMPACT_ATOMS: atom_id res chain seq x y z
N MET A 1 -19.86 -40.29 25.31
CA MET A 1 -19.81 -38.86 25.00
C MET A 1 -18.34 -38.49 25.08
N ALA A 2 -17.67 -38.38 23.94
CA ALA A 2 -16.25 -38.03 23.87
C ALA A 2 -16.16 -36.50 23.95
N ASP A 3 -15.30 -36.02 24.83
CA ASP A 3 -14.89 -34.62 24.91
C ASP A 3 -14.12 -34.27 23.61
N GLU A 4 -14.67 -33.35 22.84
CA GLU A 4 -14.03 -32.76 21.68
C GLU A 4 -13.16 -31.60 22.20
N PRO A 5 -11.83 -31.60 21.97
CA PRO A 5 -10.99 -30.52 22.48
C PRO A 5 -11.32 -29.22 21.74
N ASP A 6 -11.55 -28.19 22.57
CA ASP A 6 -11.77 -26.79 22.25
C ASP A 6 -10.70 -26.28 21.27
N ASP A 7 -11.13 -25.96 20.05
CA ASP A 7 -10.35 -25.48 18.90
C ASP A 7 -9.96 -23.99 19.11
N ALA A 8 -9.61 -23.61 20.34
CA ALA A 8 -9.36 -22.25 20.79
C ALA A 8 -7.89 -21.82 20.69
N ASP A 9 -7.04 -22.65 20.09
CA ASP A 9 -5.60 -22.39 19.94
C ASP A 9 -5.16 -22.53 18.48
N ARG A 10 -5.99 -22.09 17.53
CA ARG A 10 -5.42 -21.71 16.23
C ARG A 10 -4.61 -20.45 16.47
N PRO A 11 -3.29 -20.46 16.24
CA PRO A 11 -2.57 -19.21 16.10
C PRO A 11 -3.27 -18.45 14.99
N ASP A 12 -3.60 -17.18 15.26
CA ASP A 12 -4.01 -16.24 14.25
C ASP A 12 -2.94 -16.24 13.15
N GLU A 13 -3.18 -16.95 12.05
CA GLU A 13 -2.29 -17.04 10.87
C GLU A 13 -2.31 -15.72 10.08
N SER A 14 -2.30 -14.57 10.76
CA SER A 14 -2.36 -13.23 10.17
C SER A 14 -1.34 -12.25 10.73
N VAL A 15 -0.32 -12.72 11.47
CA VAL A 15 0.80 -11.84 11.86
C VAL A 15 2.13 -12.41 11.40
N THR A 16 2.29 -12.55 10.10
CA THR A 16 3.56 -12.10 9.52
C THR A 16 3.57 -10.59 9.65
N ASP A 17 4.60 -10.04 10.29
CA ASP A 17 4.90 -8.61 10.32
C ASP A 17 5.23 -8.17 8.87
N GLU A 18 4.23 -8.20 7.98
CA GLU A 18 4.34 -7.66 6.63
C GLU A 18 4.56 -6.17 6.79
N ALA A 19 5.60 -5.63 6.16
CA ALA A 19 5.96 -4.22 6.25
C ALA A 19 4.88 -3.33 5.57
N ALA A 20 3.71 -3.25 6.19
CA ALA A 20 2.56 -2.52 5.70
C ALA A 20 2.75 -1.03 6.00
N PHE A 21 2.91 -0.25 4.93
CA PHE A 21 2.81 1.20 4.93
C PHE A 21 1.51 1.56 4.22
N GLU A 22 0.64 2.29 4.91
CA GLU A 22 -0.59 2.83 4.35
C GLU A 22 -0.52 4.36 4.40
N LEU A 23 -1.02 5.01 3.34
CA LEU A 23 -1.10 6.45 3.25
C LEU A 23 -2.46 6.88 2.70
N GLU A 24 -3.34 7.28 3.59
CA GLU A 24 -4.61 7.92 3.21
C GLU A 24 -4.48 9.44 3.38
N ARG A 25 -4.75 10.19 2.30
CA ARG A 25 -4.82 11.66 2.34
C ARG A 25 -5.86 12.18 1.35
N THR A 26 -6.52 13.28 1.70
CA THR A 26 -7.36 14.03 0.75
C THR A 26 -6.48 14.91 -0.15
N TYR A 27 -6.70 14.82 -1.47
CA TYR A 27 -6.03 15.66 -2.46
C TYR A 27 -7.03 16.46 -3.30
N ASP A 28 -6.67 17.70 -3.64
CA ASP A 28 -7.24 18.36 -4.80
C ASP A 28 -6.68 17.75 -6.08
N ARG A 29 -7.45 17.79 -7.18
CA ARG A 29 -7.05 17.17 -8.47
C ARG A 29 -5.68 17.64 -8.99
N ALA A 30 -5.31 18.90 -8.74
CA ALA A 30 -4.03 19.44 -9.17
C ALA A 30 -2.85 18.84 -8.38
N ASP A 31 -3.02 18.66 -7.07
CA ASP A 31 -2.01 18.09 -6.18
C ASP A 31 -1.86 16.59 -6.44
N LEU A 32 -2.96 15.86 -6.61
CA LEU A 32 -2.91 14.44 -7.00
C LEU A 32 -2.19 14.25 -8.35
N ALA A 33 -2.46 15.14 -9.33
CA ALA A 33 -1.74 15.10 -10.60
C ALA A 33 -0.23 15.39 -10.44
N ALA A 34 0.17 16.18 -9.44
CA ALA A 34 1.59 16.38 -9.14
C ALA A 34 2.23 15.09 -8.60
N VAL A 35 1.52 14.36 -7.72
CA VAL A 35 1.94 13.04 -7.25
C VAL A 35 2.15 12.08 -8.43
N PHE A 36 1.17 11.93 -9.32
CA PHE A 36 1.33 11.03 -10.48
C PHE A 36 2.48 11.41 -11.42
N ARG A 37 2.78 12.71 -11.58
CA ARG A 37 3.95 13.14 -12.36
C ARG A 37 5.27 12.78 -11.69
N GLU A 38 5.33 12.83 -10.36
CA GLU A 38 6.49 12.38 -9.60
C GLU A 38 6.72 10.87 -9.80
N PHE A 39 5.65 10.07 -9.72
CA PHE A 39 5.70 8.64 -10.04
C PHE A 39 6.17 8.38 -11.48
N ALA A 40 5.57 9.07 -12.47
CA ALA A 40 5.98 8.93 -13.87
C ALA A 40 7.47 9.26 -14.06
N THR A 41 7.93 10.37 -13.48
CA THR A 41 9.35 10.76 -13.52
C THR A 41 10.24 9.70 -12.86
N ALA A 42 9.79 9.12 -11.74
CA ALA A 42 10.54 8.08 -11.05
C ALA A 42 10.65 6.79 -11.87
N PHE A 43 9.55 6.35 -12.49
CA PHE A 43 9.51 5.17 -13.35
C PHE A 43 10.39 5.33 -14.60
N GLU A 44 10.34 6.50 -15.24
CA GLU A 44 11.18 6.82 -16.41
C GLU A 44 12.67 6.84 -16.07
N SER A 45 13.03 7.32 -14.87
CA SER A 45 14.43 7.46 -14.43
C SER A 45 14.98 6.23 -13.69
N GLY A 46 14.11 5.31 -13.26
CA GLY A 46 14.48 4.15 -12.45
C GLY A 46 14.89 4.49 -11.02
N ARG A 47 14.58 5.69 -10.53
CA ARG A 47 14.83 6.07 -9.12
C ARG A 47 13.68 5.60 -8.23
N ALA A 48 13.98 5.43 -6.94
CA ALA A 48 12.95 5.14 -5.96
C ALA A 48 11.95 6.30 -5.81
N VAL A 49 10.69 5.95 -5.56
CA VAL A 49 9.64 6.88 -5.14
C VAL A 49 9.65 6.93 -3.62
N ARG A 50 9.55 8.14 -3.05
CA ARG A 50 9.37 8.30 -1.61
C ARG A 50 7.97 8.78 -1.31
N LEU A 51 7.29 8.12 -0.39
CA LEU A 51 6.05 8.59 0.20
C LEU A 51 6.27 8.90 1.69
N ASP A 52 5.82 10.07 2.11
CA ASP A 52 5.90 10.51 3.49
C ASP A 52 4.51 10.46 4.13
N GLY A 53 4.31 9.51 5.04
CA GLY A 53 3.22 9.53 6.02
C GLY A 53 3.54 10.47 7.18
N ASP A 54 2.63 10.49 8.16
CA ASP A 54 2.79 11.34 9.33
C ASP A 54 3.81 10.77 10.31
N GLU A 55 3.77 9.44 10.53
CA GLU A 55 4.66 8.73 11.46
C GLU A 55 5.76 7.94 10.75
N ARG A 56 5.53 7.53 9.50
CA ARG A 56 6.45 6.69 8.73
C ARG A 56 6.66 7.26 7.34
N SER A 57 7.75 6.86 6.71
CA SER A 57 7.99 7.08 5.27
C SER A 57 8.33 5.76 4.62
N VAL A 58 8.06 5.63 3.32
CA VAL A 58 8.49 4.48 2.53
C VAL A 58 9.27 4.94 1.31
N ASP A 59 10.41 4.32 1.07
CA ASP A 59 11.14 4.39 -0.19
C ASP A 59 10.83 3.12 -1.01
N ILE A 60 10.30 3.30 -2.23
CA ILE A 60 9.75 2.26 -3.10
C ILE A 60 10.60 2.18 -4.37
N ALA A 61 11.33 1.09 -4.56
CA ALA A 61 12.09 0.80 -5.76
C ALA A 61 11.26 -0.08 -6.72
N VAL A 62 10.57 0.55 -7.66
CA VAL A 62 9.74 -0.17 -8.64
C VAL A 62 10.63 -0.73 -9.78
N PRO A 63 10.57 -2.04 -10.09
CA PRO A 63 11.38 -2.64 -11.14
C PRO A 63 10.87 -2.29 -12.54
N GLN A 64 11.68 -2.61 -13.56
CA GLN A 64 11.37 -2.33 -14.97
C GLN A 64 10.12 -3.04 -15.51
N ARG A 65 9.68 -4.13 -14.89
CA ARG A 65 8.49 -4.89 -15.28
C ARG A 65 7.61 -5.11 -14.07
N VAL A 66 6.36 -4.72 -14.21
CA VAL A 66 5.30 -4.82 -13.21
C VAL A 66 4.04 -5.39 -13.85
N VAL A 67 3.13 -5.91 -13.05
CA VAL A 67 1.71 -6.08 -13.39
C VAL A 67 0.97 -4.89 -12.79
N ALA A 68 0.01 -4.32 -13.53
CA ALA A 68 -0.81 -3.23 -13.02
C ALA A 68 -2.28 -3.61 -13.16
N GLU A 69 -3.05 -3.40 -12.11
CA GLU A 69 -4.49 -3.61 -12.06
C GLU A 69 -5.20 -2.28 -11.77
N PHE A 70 -6.40 -2.14 -12.31
CA PHE A 70 -7.25 -0.98 -12.15
C PHE A 70 -8.66 -1.47 -11.86
N GLU A 71 -9.17 -1.15 -10.69
CA GLU A 71 -10.53 -1.50 -10.27
C GLU A 71 -11.33 -0.24 -9.98
N THR A 72 -12.63 -0.29 -10.20
CA THR A 72 -13.54 0.77 -9.80
C THR A 72 -14.70 0.18 -9.03
N GLU A 73 -14.94 0.70 -7.83
CA GLU A 73 -16.08 0.32 -7.03
C GLU A 73 -16.98 1.52 -6.75
N ARG A 74 -18.21 1.21 -6.34
CA ARG A 74 -19.17 2.20 -5.86
C ARG A 74 -19.81 1.62 -4.62
N GLU A 75 -19.69 2.32 -3.51
CA GLU A 75 -20.31 1.97 -2.25
C GLU A 75 -21.63 2.76 -2.08
N PRO A 76 -22.77 2.22 -2.55
CA PRO A 76 -24.06 2.92 -2.46
C PRO A 76 -24.56 3.08 -1.03
N ASP A 77 -24.11 2.21 -0.12
CA ASP A 77 -24.56 2.14 1.27
C ASP A 77 -23.71 3.00 2.22
N ALA A 78 -22.61 3.59 1.73
CA ALA A 78 -21.85 4.60 2.46
C ALA A 78 -22.66 5.91 2.60
N GLU A 79 -22.41 6.67 3.67
CA GLU A 79 -23.06 7.95 3.93
C GLU A 79 -22.04 9.09 4.07
N PRO A 80 -21.86 9.93 3.03
CA PRO A 80 -22.49 9.88 1.70
C PRO A 80 -21.93 8.73 0.82
N PRO A 81 -22.63 8.31 -0.25
CA PRO A 81 -22.14 7.27 -1.15
C PRO A 81 -20.78 7.62 -1.75
N VAL A 82 -19.88 6.65 -1.82
CA VAL A 82 -18.51 6.82 -2.30
C VAL A 82 -18.33 6.10 -3.65
N ALA A 83 -17.43 6.62 -4.47
CA ALA A 83 -17.00 6.00 -5.71
C ALA A 83 -15.47 6.00 -5.74
N GLU A 84 -14.91 4.89 -6.19
CA GLU A 84 -13.51 4.57 -5.97
C GLU A 84 -12.86 4.16 -7.28
N LEU A 85 -11.56 4.47 -7.39
CA LEU A 85 -10.67 3.99 -8.42
C LEU A 85 -9.41 3.52 -7.71
N GLU A 86 -9.18 2.22 -7.74
CA GLU A 86 -8.02 1.58 -7.18
C GLU A 86 -6.99 1.33 -8.27
N LEU A 87 -5.73 1.48 -7.91
CA LEU A 87 -4.58 1.20 -8.76
C LEU A 87 -3.60 0.36 -7.97
N GLU A 88 -3.39 -0.86 -8.44
CA GLU A 88 -2.39 -1.76 -7.89
C GLU A 88 -1.23 -1.92 -8.87
N ILE A 89 -0.02 -2.01 -8.33
CA ILE A 89 1.19 -2.27 -9.09
C ILE A 89 1.96 -3.36 -8.35
N GLU A 90 2.12 -4.51 -9.00
CA GLU A 90 2.74 -5.69 -8.42
C GLU A 90 4.01 -6.08 -9.16
N TRP A 91 4.97 -6.63 -8.41
CA TRP A 91 6.20 -7.17 -8.95
C TRP A 91 6.81 -8.24 -8.04
N ASP A 92 7.70 -9.04 -8.62
CA ASP A 92 8.51 -9.99 -7.85
C ASP A 92 9.54 -9.23 -6.98
N ASP A 93 9.49 -9.40 -5.66
CA ASP A 93 10.49 -8.88 -4.71
C ASP A 93 11.19 -10.01 -3.93
N PRO A 94 11.99 -10.86 -4.62
CA PRO A 94 12.54 -12.08 -4.02
C PRO A 94 13.48 -11.83 -2.83
N ASP A 95 14.10 -10.64 -2.77
CA ASP A 95 15.02 -10.25 -1.70
C ASP A 95 14.37 -9.34 -0.65
N GLY A 96 13.07 -9.03 -0.79
CA GLY A 96 12.33 -8.15 0.13
C GLY A 96 12.93 -6.75 0.24
N SER A 97 13.55 -6.25 -0.82
CA SER A 97 14.38 -5.04 -0.78
C SER A 97 13.76 -3.84 -1.51
N SER A 98 12.65 -4.09 -2.21
CA SER A 98 11.97 -3.09 -3.02
C SER A 98 11.24 -2.05 -2.18
N LEU A 99 10.89 -2.38 -0.94
CA LEU A 99 10.24 -1.48 0.01
C LEU A 99 11.14 -1.24 1.23
N ARG A 100 11.33 0.03 1.60
CA ARG A 100 12.05 0.41 2.82
C ARG A 100 11.21 1.38 3.63
N VAL A 101 10.59 0.89 4.68
CA VAL A 101 9.81 1.70 5.63
C VAL A 101 10.74 2.23 6.72
N THR A 102 10.63 3.51 7.03
CA THR A 102 11.39 4.18 8.10
C THR A 102 10.44 4.95 9.00
N ASP A 103 10.56 4.78 10.30
CA ASP A 103 9.88 5.66 11.27
C ASP A 103 10.46 7.09 11.17
N ARG A 104 9.58 8.08 11.17
CA ARG A 104 9.95 9.47 11.43
C ARG A 104 9.98 9.62 12.93
N ASP A 105 11.17 9.58 13.53
CA ASP A 105 11.35 9.93 14.95
C ASP A 105 10.54 11.20 15.27
N ALA A 106 9.53 11.07 16.14
CA ALA A 106 8.71 12.18 16.59
C ALA A 106 9.62 13.20 17.29
N ARG A 107 9.89 14.30 16.61
CA ARG A 107 10.75 15.38 17.12
C ARG A 107 10.02 16.27 18.11
#